data_AF-A0A970TIB5-F1
#
_entry.id   AF-A0A970TIB5-F1
#
_cell.length_a   1.000
_cell.length_b   1.000
_cell.length_c   1.000
_cell.angle_alpha   90.00
_cell.angle_beta   90.00
_cell.angle_gamma   90.00
#
_symmetry.space_group_name_H-M   'P 1'
#
loop_
_entity.id
_entity.type
_entity.pdbx_description
1 polymer ?
#
loop_
_entity_poly.entity_id
_entity_poly.type
_entity_poly.pdbx_seq_one_letter_code
_entity_poly.pdbx_strand_id
1 'polypeptide(L)'
;MMKITGLLILILTSLIACTRKSNPTGNSFSDVEPIIFVDEESFDLGFSYGLDVNIKGSESNLLCGDYNGMQAAAIMQFVSLPQDFVIPTSKSYADSAWIKLTVLRQAPIAERNPTTLTLYKMDQHWREDSAHEVMDVPLQQIGESFTLPDSINTSGTDVKIPFPIDVLTALNEAGEDSLSIVIKTNADAFMEFRSISTAGRGPQLRFKYRKVDEDGNVADSDSEYSLAARKDSYWVKGAQNQVLEDEWIIGNLSPSRIFIRWVDNWNHFKDADGNVLSEPRRKQVTINKAELIFHTKSNPYYGDLTPYSIKAAMVSDSIDTAMHIADEDMNESILGNISVVKDGTIRVDITAFMQGIVNGKKDNHGFVIHSTQEMNNFGILELEHFLNAPEGKKPQLRVIYTPPFL
;
A
#
# COMPACT_ATOMS: atom_id res chain seq x y z
N MET A 1 16.96 53.02 -31.43
CA MET A 1 17.03 51.55 -31.22
C MET A 1 16.45 51.11 -29.87
N MET A 2 16.85 51.70 -28.73
CA MET A 2 16.36 51.31 -27.38
C MET A 2 14.84 51.39 -27.14
N LYS A 3 14.11 52.29 -27.82
CA LYS A 3 12.65 52.41 -27.65
C LYS A 3 11.85 51.28 -28.30
N ILE A 4 12.38 50.66 -29.35
CA ILE A 4 11.72 49.55 -30.06
C ILE A 4 11.94 48.25 -29.28
N THR A 5 13.14 48.04 -28.74
CA THR A 5 13.46 46.86 -27.91
C THR A 5 12.70 46.86 -26.59
N GLY A 6 12.52 48.03 -25.95
CA GLY A 6 11.71 48.15 -24.73
C GLY A 6 10.21 47.87 -24.97
N LEU A 7 9.67 48.30 -26.11
CA LEU A 7 8.29 48.00 -26.50
C LEU A 7 8.11 46.51 -26.82
N LEU A 8 9.09 45.89 -27.48
CA LEU A 8 9.07 44.46 -27.80
C LEU A 8 9.11 43.60 -26.54
N ILE A 9 9.92 43.98 -25.54
CA ILE A 9 10.01 43.28 -24.25
C ILE A 9 8.72 43.42 -23.46
N LEU A 10 8.06 44.59 -23.48
CA LEU A 10 6.76 44.79 -22.80
C LEU A 10 5.62 43.99 -23.47
N ILE A 11 5.66 43.84 -24.79
CA ILE A 11 4.72 43.00 -25.56
C ILE A 11 4.99 41.50 -25.33
N LEU A 12 6.26 41.10 -25.23
CA LEU A 12 6.63 39.72 -24.92
C LEU A 12 6.33 39.34 -23.45
N THR A 13 6.40 40.27 -22.51
CA THR A 13 6.02 40.01 -21.10
C THR A 13 4.51 40.06 -20.88
N SER A 14 3.74 40.80 -21.68
CA SER A 14 2.28 40.73 -21.66
C SER A 14 1.72 39.49 -22.37
N LEU A 15 2.47 38.86 -23.29
CA LEU A 15 2.14 37.56 -23.87
C LEU A 15 2.43 36.36 -22.95
N ILE A 16 3.15 36.58 -21.84
CA ILE A 16 3.31 35.62 -20.74
C ILE A 16 2.16 35.77 -19.70
N ALA A 17 1.16 36.60 -20.00
CA ALA A 17 -0.07 36.68 -19.22
C ALA A 17 -0.76 35.31 -19.14
N CYS A 18 -0.67 34.72 -17.95
CA CYS A 18 -1.70 33.91 -17.31
C CYS A 18 -2.36 32.85 -18.19
N THR A 19 -1.67 31.74 -18.45
CA THR A 19 -2.38 30.46 -18.50
C THR A 19 -3.05 30.28 -17.14
N ARG A 20 -4.38 30.44 -17.08
CA ARG A 20 -5.14 30.17 -15.86
C ARG A 20 -4.85 28.73 -15.46
N LYS A 21 -4.36 28.54 -14.23
CA LYS A 21 -3.93 27.24 -13.68
C LYS A 21 -5.02 26.14 -13.74
N SER A 22 -6.27 26.52 -14.03
CA SER A 22 -7.45 25.67 -14.19
C SER A 22 -7.78 25.27 -15.63
N ASN A 23 -7.06 25.77 -16.65
CA ASN A 23 -7.36 25.49 -18.06
C ASN A 23 -6.06 25.20 -18.86
N PRO A 24 -5.52 23.98 -18.81
CA PRO A 24 -4.30 23.62 -19.54
C PRO A 24 -4.52 23.44 -21.06
N THR A 25 -5.78 23.46 -21.54
CA THR A 25 -6.15 23.19 -22.93
C THR A 25 -6.84 24.38 -23.63
N GLY A 26 -7.09 25.48 -22.91
CA GLY A 26 -7.67 26.69 -23.46
C GLY A 26 -6.63 27.57 -24.16
N ASN A 27 -6.88 27.90 -25.42
CA ASN A 27 -6.26 29.02 -26.09
C ASN A 27 -6.58 30.32 -25.33
N SER A 28 -5.58 31.16 -25.08
CA SER A 28 -5.69 32.48 -24.41
C SER A 28 -6.50 33.52 -25.20
N PHE A 29 -7.21 33.10 -26.25
CA PHE A 29 -8.03 33.91 -27.15
C PHE A 29 -9.54 33.73 -26.91
N SER A 30 -9.90 33.05 -25.84
CA SER A 30 -11.22 32.49 -25.64
C SER A 30 -11.61 32.72 -24.17
N ASP A 31 -12.59 33.58 -23.91
CA ASP A 31 -13.04 33.95 -22.55
C ASP A 31 -13.87 32.83 -21.88
N VAL A 32 -13.83 31.59 -22.37
CA VAL A 32 -14.57 30.48 -21.75
C VAL A 32 -13.83 30.02 -20.50
N GLU A 33 -14.48 30.28 -19.38
CA GLU A 33 -14.05 29.81 -18.08
C GLU A 33 -14.48 28.34 -17.89
N PRO A 34 -13.63 27.50 -17.26
CA PRO A 34 -14.04 26.16 -16.86
C PRO A 34 -15.24 26.22 -15.90
N ILE A 35 -16.24 25.39 -16.17
CA ILE A 35 -17.43 25.21 -15.33
C ILE A 35 -17.17 24.03 -14.39
N ILE A 36 -17.68 24.14 -13.16
CA ILE A 36 -17.57 23.09 -12.13
C ILE A 36 -18.97 22.65 -11.72
N PHE A 37 -19.17 21.34 -11.62
CA PHE A 37 -20.29 20.79 -10.85
C PHE A 37 -19.81 19.77 -9.83
N VAL A 38 -20.61 19.61 -8.78
CA VAL A 38 -20.47 18.57 -7.75
C VAL A 38 -21.81 17.86 -7.68
N ASP A 39 -21.77 16.54 -7.69
CA ASP A 39 -22.94 15.68 -7.65
C ASP A 39 -22.78 14.65 -6.53
N GLU A 40 -23.74 14.63 -5.61
CA GLU A 40 -23.76 13.75 -4.43
C GLU A 40 -24.96 12.79 -4.46
N GLU A 41 -25.87 12.95 -5.43
CA GLU A 41 -27.18 12.28 -5.43
C GLU A 41 -27.32 11.25 -6.55
N SER A 42 -26.43 11.25 -7.54
CA SER A 42 -26.50 10.29 -8.66
C SER A 42 -25.89 8.92 -8.38
N PHE A 43 -25.24 8.70 -7.23
CA PHE A 43 -24.73 7.36 -6.87
C PHE A 43 -25.88 6.38 -6.64
N ASP A 44 -25.90 5.28 -7.38
CA ASP A 44 -27.04 4.34 -7.41
C ASP A 44 -26.68 2.90 -7.06
N LEU A 45 -25.40 2.53 -7.18
CA LEU A 45 -24.89 1.24 -6.74
C LEU A 45 -23.46 1.40 -6.22
N GLY A 46 -23.17 0.80 -5.08
CA GLY A 46 -21.82 0.64 -4.61
C GLY A 46 -21.78 -0.39 -3.50
N PHE A 47 -20.67 -1.09 -3.38
CA PHE A 47 -20.45 -2.15 -2.40
C PHE A 47 -18.95 -2.40 -2.28
N SER A 48 -18.52 -3.06 -1.20
CA SER A 48 -17.16 -3.61 -1.13
C SER A 48 -17.16 -5.12 -1.28
N TYR A 49 -16.06 -5.69 -1.75
CA TYR A 49 -15.87 -7.12 -1.89
C TYR A 49 -14.43 -7.49 -1.57
N GLY A 50 -14.24 -8.64 -0.92
CA GLY A 50 -12.91 -9.19 -0.67
C GLY A 50 -12.36 -9.93 -1.88
N LEU A 51 -11.05 -10.13 -1.86
CA LEU A 51 -10.31 -10.94 -2.83
C LEU A 51 -9.56 -12.04 -2.10
N ASP A 52 -9.12 -13.03 -2.85
CA ASP A 52 -8.19 -14.03 -2.33
C ASP A 52 -6.85 -13.39 -1.96
N VAL A 53 -6.29 -13.81 -0.83
CA VAL A 53 -4.93 -13.44 -0.44
C VAL A 53 -3.94 -14.11 -1.37
N ASN A 54 -3.14 -13.28 -2.06
CA ASN A 54 -2.12 -13.72 -3.00
C ASN A 54 -0.76 -13.06 -2.68
N ILE A 55 0.15 -13.85 -2.09
CA ILE A 55 1.50 -13.42 -1.70
C ILE A 55 2.48 -13.92 -2.76
N LYS A 56 3.20 -13.01 -3.39
CA LYS A 56 4.08 -13.29 -4.54
C LYS A 56 5.51 -13.60 -4.13
N GLY A 57 5.89 -13.28 -2.90
CA GLY A 57 7.30 -13.36 -2.44
C GLY A 57 8.15 -12.18 -2.91
N SER A 58 7.52 -11.18 -3.54
CA SER A 58 8.19 -9.97 -4.05
C SER A 58 7.67 -8.69 -3.39
N GLU A 59 6.84 -8.84 -2.36
CA GLU A 59 6.30 -7.73 -1.58
C GLU A 59 7.42 -6.87 -1.02
N SER A 60 7.21 -5.55 -0.97
CA SER A 60 8.22 -4.60 -0.47
C SER A 60 8.45 -4.73 1.04
N ASN A 61 7.45 -5.28 1.73
CA ASN A 61 7.39 -5.40 3.18
C ASN A 61 7.03 -6.82 3.58
N LEU A 62 7.53 -7.22 4.73
CA LEU A 62 7.13 -8.41 5.47
C LEU A 62 6.18 -8.01 6.59
N LEU A 63 5.14 -8.82 6.78
CA LEU A 63 4.06 -8.54 7.70
C LEU A 63 4.03 -9.57 8.83
N CYS A 64 3.85 -9.07 10.05
CA CYS A 64 3.80 -9.90 11.25
C CYS A 64 2.81 -9.27 12.23
N GLY A 65 1.79 -10.01 12.67
CA GLY A 65 0.75 -9.45 13.52
C GLY A 65 -0.32 -10.45 13.91
N ASP A 66 -1.02 -10.16 15.00
CA ASP A 66 -2.37 -10.66 15.26
C ASP A 66 -3.23 -9.42 15.54
N TYR A 67 -3.89 -8.92 14.49
CA TYR A 67 -4.55 -7.63 14.52
C TYR A 67 -5.84 -7.65 13.70
N ASN A 68 -6.93 -7.16 14.27
CA ASN A 68 -8.26 -7.12 13.65
C ASN A 68 -8.73 -8.49 13.10
N GLY A 69 -8.45 -9.57 13.82
CA GLY A 69 -8.83 -10.93 13.40
C GLY A 69 -7.99 -11.51 12.26
N MET A 70 -6.92 -10.81 11.85
CA MET A 70 -5.94 -11.27 10.87
C MET A 70 -4.62 -11.60 11.57
N GLN A 71 -4.13 -12.80 11.33
CA GLN A 71 -2.82 -13.25 11.75
C GLN A 71 -1.87 -13.24 10.57
N ALA A 72 -0.68 -12.69 10.75
CA ALA A 72 0.42 -12.80 9.81
C ALA A 72 1.71 -13.17 10.55
N ALA A 73 2.54 -13.99 9.94
CA ALA A 73 3.88 -14.26 10.44
C ALA A 73 4.88 -14.22 9.29
N ALA A 74 5.96 -13.48 9.49
CA ALA A 74 7.01 -13.41 8.50
C ALA A 74 7.99 -14.56 8.65
N ILE A 75 8.52 -14.98 7.52
CA ILE A 75 9.42 -16.11 7.37
C ILE A 75 10.61 -15.64 6.57
N MET A 76 11.79 -16.04 7.01
CA MET A 76 13.04 -15.73 6.33
C MET A 76 13.98 -16.92 6.40
N GLN A 77 14.77 -17.12 5.35
CA GLN A 77 15.80 -18.15 5.30
C GLN A 77 17.17 -17.51 5.13
N PHE A 78 18.10 -17.90 5.99
CA PHE A 78 19.53 -17.63 5.85
C PHE A 78 20.23 -18.89 5.34
N VAL A 79 21.25 -18.72 4.50
CA VAL A 79 21.98 -19.82 3.84
C VAL A 79 23.48 -19.54 3.88
N SER A 80 24.28 -20.53 3.52
CA SER A 80 25.75 -20.45 3.58
C SER A 80 26.23 -20.17 5.00
N LEU A 81 25.55 -20.75 5.99
CA LEU A 81 26.05 -20.76 7.36
C LEU A 81 27.45 -21.40 7.35
N PRO A 82 28.43 -20.82 8.08
CA PRO A 82 29.75 -21.40 8.17
C PRO A 82 29.65 -22.83 8.71
N GLN A 83 30.58 -23.68 8.30
CA GLN A 83 30.77 -25.01 8.87
C GLN A 83 32.04 -25.00 9.70
N ASP A 84 32.18 -26.01 10.57
CA ASP A 84 33.37 -26.23 11.39
C ASP A 84 33.78 -24.97 12.15
N PHE A 85 32.85 -24.45 12.98
CA PHE A 85 33.12 -23.28 13.81
C PHE A 85 32.74 -23.47 15.27
N VAL A 86 33.32 -22.61 16.12
CA VAL A 86 32.88 -22.44 17.52
C VAL A 86 32.54 -20.98 17.77
N ILE A 87 31.50 -20.75 18.57
CA ILE A 87 31.18 -19.43 19.11
C ILE A 87 31.55 -19.42 20.59
N PRO A 88 32.60 -18.68 21.00
CA PRO A 88 32.94 -18.55 22.41
C PRO A 88 31.78 -17.97 23.23
N THR A 89 31.60 -18.45 24.46
CA THR A 89 30.47 -18.08 25.33
C THR A 89 30.60 -16.69 25.99
N SER A 90 31.62 -15.90 25.61
CA SER A 90 31.80 -14.57 26.20
C SER A 90 30.72 -13.59 25.72
N LYS A 91 30.41 -12.62 26.58
CA LYS A 91 29.41 -11.58 26.30
C LYS A 91 29.62 -10.88 24.96
N SER A 92 30.88 -10.66 24.56
CA SER A 92 31.22 -10.04 23.26
C SER A 92 30.71 -10.81 22.04
N TYR A 93 30.65 -12.15 22.09
CA TYR A 93 30.08 -12.96 21.01
C TYR A 93 28.56 -13.00 21.12
N ALA A 94 28.00 -13.09 22.33
CA ALA A 94 26.56 -13.00 22.55
C ALA A 94 25.98 -11.69 21.99
N ASP A 95 26.59 -10.56 22.30
CA ASP A 95 26.20 -9.24 21.79
C ASP A 95 26.47 -9.10 20.27
N SER A 96 27.24 -10.01 19.67
CA SER A 96 27.52 -10.01 18.24
C SER A 96 26.48 -10.76 17.41
N ALA A 97 25.72 -11.66 18.04
CA ALA A 97 24.73 -12.52 17.43
C ALA A 97 23.35 -11.83 17.43
N TRP A 98 22.88 -11.43 16.26
CA TRP A 98 21.59 -10.75 16.12
C TRP A 98 20.97 -10.89 14.75
N ILE A 99 19.66 -10.69 14.68
CA ILE A 99 18.92 -10.41 13.46
C ILE A 99 18.61 -8.92 13.41
N LYS A 100 19.00 -8.25 12.33
CA LYS A 100 18.61 -6.86 12.07
C LYS A 100 17.37 -6.84 11.19
N LEU A 101 16.37 -6.10 11.62
CA LEU A 101 15.17 -5.78 10.86
C LEU A 101 15.05 -4.25 10.73
N THR A 102 14.63 -3.76 9.57
CA THR A 102 14.22 -2.37 9.40
C THR A 102 12.70 -2.28 9.57
N VAL A 103 12.26 -1.83 10.74
CA VAL A 103 10.84 -1.69 11.12
C VAL A 103 10.28 -0.40 10.55
N LEU A 104 9.17 -0.46 9.84
CA LEU A 104 8.49 0.69 9.22
C LEU A 104 7.32 1.20 10.04
N ARG A 105 6.59 0.28 10.65
CA ARG A 105 5.38 0.57 11.40
C ARG A 105 5.15 -0.51 12.43
N GLN A 106 4.47 -0.13 13.49
CA GLN A 106 3.96 -1.03 14.51
C GLN A 106 2.56 -0.58 14.91
N ALA A 107 1.82 -1.47 15.56
CA ALA A 107 0.56 -1.11 16.20
C ALA A 107 0.76 0.09 17.13
N PRO A 108 -0.21 1.03 17.18
CA PRO A 108 -0.22 2.05 18.21
C PRO A 108 -0.14 1.35 19.57
N ILE A 109 0.70 1.86 20.47
CA ILE A 109 0.74 1.36 21.85
C ILE A 109 -0.65 1.65 22.44
N ALA A 110 -1.54 0.65 22.48
CA ALA A 110 -2.63 0.67 23.43
C ALA A 110 -1.96 0.87 24.80
N GLU A 111 -2.44 1.81 25.61
CA GLU A 111 -1.77 2.42 26.79
C GLU A 111 -1.15 1.45 27.83
N ARG A 112 -1.15 0.13 27.63
CA ARG A 112 -0.74 -0.88 28.59
C ARG A 112 0.22 -1.98 28.11
N ASN A 113 0.42 -2.22 26.81
CA ASN A 113 1.31 -3.32 26.35
C ASN A 113 2.23 -2.91 25.19
N PRO A 114 3.57 -3.02 25.34
CA PRO A 114 4.48 -2.77 24.24
C PRO A 114 4.43 -3.92 23.22
N THR A 115 4.70 -3.61 21.95
CA THR A 115 4.82 -4.62 20.89
C THR A 115 6.09 -5.43 21.10
N THR A 116 5.96 -6.75 21.13
CA THR A 116 7.06 -7.70 21.31
C THR A 116 7.18 -8.62 20.11
N LEU A 117 8.40 -9.08 19.86
CA LEU A 117 8.75 -10.03 18.81
C LEU A 117 9.27 -11.32 19.40
N THR A 118 8.77 -12.44 18.91
CA THR A 118 9.27 -13.76 19.26
C THR A 118 9.78 -14.46 18.01
N LEU A 119 10.99 -15.00 18.10
CA LEU A 119 11.62 -15.76 17.03
C LEU A 119 11.31 -17.25 17.21
N TYR A 120 11.10 -17.94 16.10
CA TYR A 120 10.90 -19.38 16.07
C TYR A 120 11.79 -20.02 14.99
N LYS A 121 12.40 -21.16 15.29
CA LYS A 121 13.03 -22.03 14.29
C LYS A 121 11.94 -22.83 13.57
N MET A 122 12.13 -23.03 12.26
CA MET A 122 11.27 -23.86 11.42
C MET A 122 12.13 -24.84 10.62
N ASP A 123 11.88 -26.14 10.79
CA ASP A 123 12.67 -27.22 10.17
C ASP A 123 12.10 -27.73 8.83
N GLN A 124 11.23 -26.92 8.20
CA GLN A 124 10.57 -27.27 6.94
C GLN A 124 11.05 -26.39 5.78
N HIS A 125 11.22 -27.00 4.61
CA HIS A 125 11.48 -26.28 3.36
C HIS A 125 10.21 -25.58 2.84
N TRP A 126 10.37 -24.40 2.24
CA TRP A 126 9.25 -23.58 1.75
C TRP A 126 9.65 -22.74 0.53
N ARG A 127 8.66 -22.29 -0.25
CA ARG A 127 8.84 -21.36 -1.38
C ARG A 127 8.25 -20.00 -1.06
N GLU A 128 8.82 -18.93 -1.62
CA GLU A 128 8.43 -17.54 -1.32
C GLU A 128 6.96 -17.25 -1.64
N ASP A 129 6.47 -17.75 -2.77
CA ASP A 129 5.09 -17.65 -3.27
C ASP A 129 4.12 -18.61 -2.58
N SER A 130 4.63 -19.52 -1.74
CA SER A 130 3.86 -20.61 -1.12
C SER A 130 4.06 -20.65 0.40
N ALA A 131 4.38 -19.51 1.01
CA ALA A 131 4.62 -19.41 2.46
C ALA A 131 3.39 -19.83 3.31
N HIS A 132 2.19 -19.81 2.74
CA HIS A 132 0.97 -20.32 3.38
C HIS A 132 1.04 -21.84 3.66
N GLU A 133 1.83 -22.61 2.92
CA GLU A 133 1.99 -24.06 3.13
C GLU A 133 2.68 -24.41 4.46
N VAL A 134 3.37 -23.44 5.08
CA VAL A 134 4.08 -23.64 6.36
C VAL A 134 3.35 -23.04 7.57
N MET A 135 2.09 -22.66 7.41
CA MET A 135 1.30 -22.01 8.46
C MET A 135 1.08 -22.90 9.70
N ASP A 136 0.87 -24.21 9.51
CA ASP A 136 0.56 -25.17 10.57
C ASP A 136 1.77 -26.01 11.00
N VAL A 137 2.98 -25.62 10.58
CA VAL A 137 4.21 -26.34 10.92
C VAL A 137 4.54 -26.12 12.39
N PRO A 138 4.95 -27.17 13.13
CA PRO A 138 5.45 -27.01 14.49
C PRO A 138 6.62 -26.02 14.52
N LEU A 139 6.48 -24.97 15.32
CA LEU A 139 7.49 -23.94 15.51
C LEU A 139 8.15 -24.09 16.87
N GLN A 140 9.48 -24.11 16.91
CA GLN A 140 10.24 -24.09 18.15
C GLN A 140 10.64 -22.65 18.47
N GLN A 141 10.15 -22.09 19.58
CA GLN A 141 10.60 -20.77 20.01
C GLN A 141 12.10 -20.78 20.27
N ILE A 142 12.79 -19.73 19.79
CA ILE A 142 14.21 -19.52 20.02
C ILE A 142 14.43 -18.16 20.68
N GLY A 143 15.16 -18.15 21.79
CA GLY A 143 15.45 -16.95 22.54
C GLY A 143 14.26 -16.35 23.29
N GLU A 144 14.51 -15.19 23.89
CA GLU A 144 13.51 -14.42 24.62
C GLU A 144 12.77 -13.46 23.68
N SER A 145 11.56 -13.06 24.07
CA SER A 145 10.82 -12.04 23.33
C SER A 145 11.53 -10.69 23.38
N PHE A 146 11.61 -10.02 22.24
CA PHE A 146 12.24 -8.71 22.11
C PHE A 146 11.20 -7.60 22.09
N THR A 147 11.30 -6.66 23.02
CA THR A 147 10.43 -5.48 23.06
C THR A 147 10.92 -4.41 22.10
N LEU A 148 10.04 -3.94 21.22
CA LEU A 148 10.35 -2.87 20.28
C LEU A 148 10.48 -1.50 20.94
N PRO A 149 11.23 -0.58 20.33
CA PRO A 149 11.22 0.82 20.75
C PRO A 149 9.85 1.46 20.47
N ASP A 150 9.44 2.38 21.35
CA ASP A 150 8.13 3.05 21.25
C ASP A 150 8.01 3.95 20.01
N SER A 151 9.14 4.46 19.50
CA SER A 151 9.16 5.36 18.34
C SER A 151 9.80 4.69 17.12
N ILE A 152 9.02 4.67 16.03
CA ILE A 152 9.48 4.24 14.71
C ILE A 152 9.60 5.46 13.81
N ASN A 153 10.74 5.62 13.15
CA ASN A 153 10.98 6.72 12.22
C ASN A 153 10.15 6.50 10.93
N THR A 154 9.70 7.58 10.29
CA THR A 154 8.97 7.52 9.02
C THR A 154 9.75 6.83 7.89
N SER A 155 11.08 6.87 7.94
CA SER A 155 11.97 6.16 6.99
C SER A 155 12.31 4.73 7.42
N GLY A 156 11.85 4.32 8.59
CA GLY A 156 12.14 3.04 9.23
C GLY A 156 13.20 3.13 10.32
N THR A 157 13.11 2.24 11.31
CA THR A 157 14.04 2.09 12.43
C THR A 157 14.71 0.72 12.35
N ASP A 158 16.04 0.70 12.32
CA ASP A 158 16.80 -0.56 12.39
C ASP A 158 16.84 -1.06 13.84
N VAL A 159 16.31 -2.26 14.08
CA VAL A 159 16.37 -2.95 15.37
C VAL A 159 17.27 -4.17 15.26
N LYS A 160 18.00 -4.47 16.33
CA LYS A 160 18.85 -5.68 16.43
C LYS A 160 18.27 -6.58 17.50
N ILE A 161 17.66 -7.67 17.06
CA ILE A 161 17.07 -8.69 17.93
C ILE A 161 18.18 -9.67 18.30
N PRO A 162 18.51 -9.87 19.58
CA PRO A 162 19.50 -10.86 19.99
C PRO A 162 19.17 -12.24 19.45
N PHE A 163 20.17 -12.92 18.88
CA PHE A 163 20.01 -14.28 18.36
C PHE A 163 20.73 -15.28 19.27
N PRO A 164 20.07 -16.37 19.72
CA PRO A 164 20.68 -17.32 20.64
C PRO A 164 21.87 -18.08 20.00
N ILE A 165 23.02 -18.08 20.69
CA ILE A 165 24.25 -18.75 20.22
C ILE A 165 24.12 -20.27 20.23
N ASP A 166 23.38 -20.81 21.19
CA ASP A 166 23.09 -22.24 21.32
C ASP A 166 22.40 -22.79 20.06
N VAL A 167 21.49 -22.02 19.46
CA VAL A 167 20.86 -22.38 18.18
C VAL A 167 21.90 -22.45 17.06
N LEU A 168 22.80 -21.47 16.96
CA LEU A 168 23.87 -21.47 15.94
C LEU A 168 24.86 -22.63 16.15
N THR A 169 25.15 -22.96 17.40
CA THR A 169 26.04 -24.06 17.77
C THR A 169 25.41 -25.40 17.39
N ALA A 170 24.13 -25.61 17.72
CA ALA A 170 23.39 -26.82 17.36
C ALA A 170 23.27 -27.02 15.85
N LEU A 171 23.08 -25.94 15.06
CA LEU A 171 23.07 -26.01 13.59
C LEU A 171 24.42 -26.49 13.04
N ASN A 172 25.52 -25.96 13.57
CA ASN A 172 26.86 -26.38 13.18
C ASN A 172 27.14 -27.84 13.54
N GLU A 173 26.74 -28.29 14.73
CA GLU A 173 26.87 -29.68 15.16
C GLU A 173 26.04 -30.64 14.28
N ALA A 174 24.90 -30.17 13.76
CA ALA A 174 24.06 -30.92 12.84
C ALA A 174 24.56 -30.87 11.38
N GLY A 175 25.60 -30.07 11.07
CA GLY A 175 26.07 -29.85 9.70
C GLY A 175 25.05 -29.11 8.81
N GLU A 176 24.15 -28.33 9.41
CA GLU A 176 23.15 -27.56 8.67
C GLU A 176 23.79 -26.27 8.12
N ASP A 177 23.58 -26.02 6.82
CA ASP A 177 24.12 -24.83 6.12
C ASP A 177 23.07 -23.72 5.94
N SER A 178 21.85 -23.94 6.43
CA SER A 178 20.73 -23.01 6.31
C SER A 178 19.87 -22.98 7.56
N LEU A 179 19.14 -21.87 7.74
CA LEU A 179 18.27 -21.63 8.88
C LEU A 179 17.02 -20.89 8.41
N SER A 180 15.85 -21.47 8.66
CA SER A 180 14.57 -20.78 8.48
C SER A 180 14.03 -20.30 9.83
N ILE A 181 13.64 -19.03 9.88
CA ILE A 181 13.08 -18.39 11.08
C ILE A 181 11.69 -17.86 10.75
N VAL A 182 10.78 -18.04 11.69
CA VAL A 182 9.47 -17.39 11.70
C VAL A 182 9.46 -16.33 12.81
N ILE A 183 8.93 -15.16 12.51
CA ILE A 183 8.76 -14.06 13.46
C ILE A 183 7.27 -13.88 13.72
N LYS A 184 6.88 -13.83 15.00
CA LYS A 184 5.51 -13.53 15.44
C LYS A 184 5.52 -12.39 16.45
N THR A 185 4.43 -11.64 16.52
CA THR A 185 4.18 -10.64 17.57
C THR A 185 3.31 -11.23 18.68
N ASN A 186 3.18 -10.51 19.80
CA ASN A 186 2.10 -10.75 20.75
C ASN A 186 0.72 -10.43 20.15
N ALA A 187 -0.33 -10.89 20.83
CA ALA A 187 -1.72 -10.62 20.47
C ALA A 187 -2.02 -9.11 20.47
N ASP A 188 -2.99 -8.72 19.62
CA ASP A 188 -3.46 -7.35 19.40
C ASP A 188 -2.36 -6.37 18.97
N ALA A 189 -1.34 -6.87 18.29
CA ALA A 189 -0.21 -6.09 17.81
C ALA A 189 0.14 -6.48 16.37
N PHE A 190 0.68 -5.52 15.62
CA PHE A 190 1.19 -5.75 14.28
C PHE A 190 2.51 -5.00 14.08
N MET A 191 3.23 -5.43 13.06
CA MET A 191 4.45 -4.83 12.58
C MET A 191 4.65 -5.03 11.09
N GLU A 192 5.38 -4.08 10.52
CA GLU A 192 5.78 -4.05 9.13
C GLU A 192 7.27 -3.81 9.05
N PHE A 193 7.99 -4.65 8.33
CA PHE A 193 9.43 -4.50 8.13
C PHE A 193 9.77 -4.64 6.66
N ARG A 194 10.92 -4.12 6.26
CA ARG A 194 11.40 -4.23 4.89
C ARG A 194 11.70 -5.69 4.52
N SER A 195 11.21 -6.13 3.37
CA SER A 195 11.64 -7.38 2.73
C SER A 195 13.00 -7.19 2.03
N ILE A 196 13.68 -8.30 1.71
CA ILE A 196 14.85 -8.34 0.83
C ILE A 196 14.61 -7.71 -0.55
N SER A 197 13.36 -7.65 -1.01
CA SER A 197 12.98 -6.94 -2.24
C SER A 197 13.33 -5.45 -2.18
N THR A 198 13.46 -4.89 -0.96
CA THR A 198 13.98 -3.53 -0.75
C THR A 198 15.50 -3.57 -0.58
N ALA A 199 16.20 -3.05 -1.59
CA ALA A 199 17.65 -3.05 -1.68
C ALA A 199 18.36 -2.58 -0.38
N GLY A 200 19.13 -3.48 0.22
CA GLY A 200 20.00 -3.20 1.37
C GLY A 200 19.28 -2.99 2.72
N ARG A 201 17.96 -3.22 2.80
CA ARG A 201 17.14 -2.98 4.01
C ARG A 201 16.41 -4.21 4.52
N GLY A 202 16.50 -5.35 3.82
CA GLY A 202 15.90 -6.61 4.26
C GLY A 202 16.55 -7.22 5.51
N PRO A 203 15.99 -8.33 6.02
CA PRO A 203 16.51 -9.01 7.21
C PRO A 203 17.97 -9.45 7.05
N GLN A 204 18.76 -9.29 8.11
CA GLN A 204 20.17 -9.68 8.12
C GLN A 204 20.50 -10.44 9.40
N LEU A 205 21.10 -11.62 9.27
CA LEU A 205 21.67 -12.38 10.39
C LEU A 205 23.17 -12.07 10.47
N ARG A 206 23.64 -11.77 11.68
CA ARG A 206 25.05 -11.56 11.95
C ARG A 206 25.46 -12.29 13.22
N PHE A 207 26.65 -12.90 13.21
CA PHE A 207 27.34 -13.37 14.40
C PHE A 207 28.85 -13.49 14.15
N LYS A 208 29.64 -13.39 15.22
CA LYS A 208 31.07 -13.71 15.19
C LYS A 208 31.30 -15.16 15.56
N TYR A 209 32.36 -15.76 15.02
CA TYR A 209 32.78 -17.13 15.31
C TYR A 209 34.29 -17.29 15.13
N ARG A 210 34.83 -18.44 15.54
CA ARG A 210 36.19 -18.88 15.22
C ARG A 210 36.14 -20.19 14.45
N LYS A 211 36.94 -20.30 13.40
CA LYS A 211 37.02 -21.52 12.59
C LYS A 211 37.72 -22.64 13.35
N VAL A 212 37.32 -23.86 13.06
CA VAL A 212 37.94 -25.10 13.52
C VAL A 212 38.54 -25.78 12.29
N ASP A 213 39.80 -26.19 12.37
CA ASP A 213 40.44 -26.95 11.28
C ASP A 213 40.08 -28.44 11.35
N GLU A 214 40.52 -29.21 10.34
CA GLU A 214 40.26 -30.66 10.25
C GLU A 214 40.84 -31.45 11.45
N ASP A 215 41.86 -30.89 12.11
CA ASP A 215 42.51 -31.47 13.30
C ASP A 215 41.82 -31.05 14.62
N GLY A 216 40.76 -30.24 14.55
CA GLY A 216 40.00 -29.76 15.71
C GLY A 216 40.59 -28.54 16.40
N ASN A 217 41.60 -27.88 15.83
CA ASN A 217 42.19 -26.69 16.40
C ASN A 217 41.33 -25.45 16.11
N VAL A 218 41.09 -24.65 17.14
CA VAL A 218 40.34 -23.39 17.03
C VAL A 218 41.29 -22.27 16.60
N ALA A 219 40.91 -21.53 15.57
CA ALA A 219 41.66 -20.37 15.09
C ALA A 219 41.74 -19.25 16.14
N ASP A 220 42.88 -18.55 16.18
CA ASP A 220 43.11 -17.42 17.08
C ASP A 220 42.41 -16.12 16.64
N SER A 221 41.97 -16.04 15.38
CA SER A 221 41.33 -14.87 14.80
C SER A 221 39.80 -15.03 14.68
N ASP A 222 39.11 -13.91 14.88
CA ASP A 222 37.66 -13.84 14.67
C ASP A 222 37.31 -13.87 13.19
N SER A 223 36.28 -14.63 12.86
CA SER A 223 35.54 -14.54 11.60
C SER A 223 34.14 -13.99 11.86
N GLU A 224 33.48 -13.49 10.81
CA GLU A 224 32.13 -12.92 10.88
C GLU A 224 31.24 -13.53 9.79
N TYR A 225 30.05 -13.96 10.19
CA TYR A 225 28.94 -14.19 9.30
C TYR A 225 28.04 -12.94 9.34
N SER A 226 27.70 -12.37 8.19
CA SER A 226 26.92 -11.14 8.09
C SER A 226 26.22 -11.07 6.73
N LEU A 227 25.20 -11.91 6.56
CA LEU A 227 24.46 -12.02 5.30
C LEU A 227 23.00 -11.63 5.47
N ALA A 228 22.44 -11.01 4.42
CA ALA A 228 21.00 -10.85 4.30
C ALA A 228 20.33 -12.22 4.16
N ALA A 229 19.03 -12.27 4.47
CA ALA A 229 18.22 -13.44 4.14
C ALA A 229 18.34 -13.73 2.63
N ARG A 230 18.40 -15.02 2.29
CA ARG A 230 18.41 -15.47 0.90
C ARG A 230 17.03 -15.32 0.26
N LYS A 231 16.00 -15.59 1.07
CA LYS A 231 14.59 -15.46 0.74
C LYS A 231 13.79 -15.03 1.96
N ASP A 232 12.73 -14.27 1.73
CA ASP A 232 11.73 -13.93 2.74
C ASP A 232 10.31 -13.88 2.16
N SER A 233 9.32 -14.06 3.04
CA SER A 233 7.90 -13.95 2.73
C SER A 233 7.13 -13.91 4.05
N TYR A 234 5.81 -13.97 4.01
CA TYR A 234 4.96 -14.15 5.17
C TYR A 234 3.74 -14.98 4.77
N TRP A 235 3.05 -15.54 5.73
CA TRP A 235 1.70 -16.07 5.52
C TRP A 235 0.68 -15.21 6.23
N VAL A 236 -0.57 -15.33 5.79
CA VAL A 236 -1.71 -14.65 6.39
C VAL A 236 -2.81 -15.65 6.65
N LYS A 237 -3.44 -15.56 7.82
CA LYS A 237 -4.57 -16.37 8.25
C LYS A 237 -5.64 -15.45 8.79
N GLY A 238 -6.87 -15.59 8.32
CA GLY A 238 -8.00 -14.80 8.80
C GLY A 238 -9.19 -14.95 7.88
N ALA A 239 -10.29 -14.31 8.25
CA ALA A 239 -11.48 -14.29 7.41
C ALA A 239 -11.23 -13.40 6.17
N GLN A 240 -11.60 -13.91 5.00
CA GLN A 240 -11.68 -13.08 3.80
C GLN A 240 -12.93 -12.19 3.89
N ASN A 241 -12.81 -10.96 3.41
CA ASN A 241 -13.94 -10.06 3.34
C ASN A 241 -15.00 -10.61 2.40
N GLN A 242 -16.25 -10.67 2.87
CA GLN A 242 -17.38 -11.02 2.02
C GLN A 242 -17.77 -9.82 1.15
N VAL A 243 -18.73 -10.01 0.25
CA VAL A 243 -19.40 -8.88 -0.40
C VAL A 243 -20.24 -8.15 0.64
N LEU A 244 -20.03 -6.85 0.79
CA LEU A 244 -20.72 -5.97 1.72
C LEU A 244 -21.44 -4.88 0.94
N GLU A 245 -22.77 -4.93 0.93
CA GLU A 245 -23.60 -4.03 0.12
C GLU A 245 -23.53 -2.58 0.62
N ASP A 246 -23.61 -2.36 1.93
CA ASP A 246 -23.75 -1.01 2.52
C ASP A 246 -22.48 -0.51 3.23
N GLU A 247 -21.35 -1.18 3.02
CA GLU A 247 -20.07 -0.85 3.64
C GLU A 247 -18.98 -0.71 2.58
N TRP A 248 -18.26 0.41 2.66
CA TRP A 248 -17.16 0.72 1.75
C TRP A 248 -15.81 0.59 2.46
N ILE A 249 -15.13 -0.51 2.18
CA ILE A 249 -13.88 -0.88 2.85
C ILE A 249 -12.81 -1.19 1.79
N ILE A 250 -11.64 -0.57 1.91
CA ILE A 250 -10.42 -0.92 1.18
C ILE A 250 -9.39 -1.47 2.16
N GLY A 251 -9.17 -2.78 2.14
CA GLY A 251 -8.18 -3.48 2.96
C GLY A 251 -6.93 -3.84 2.17
N ASN A 252 -5.77 -3.88 2.84
CA ASN A 252 -4.52 -4.33 2.23
C ASN A 252 -4.16 -5.77 2.61
N LEU A 253 -4.27 -6.16 3.89
CA LEU A 253 -3.88 -7.49 4.36
C LEU A 253 -4.93 -8.57 4.08
N SER A 254 -6.21 -8.22 4.27
CA SER A 254 -7.36 -8.93 3.72
C SER A 254 -7.85 -8.05 2.58
N PRO A 255 -7.35 -8.26 1.34
CA PRO A 255 -7.58 -7.31 0.27
C PRO A 255 -9.07 -7.12 0.02
N SER A 256 -9.51 -5.88 -0.01
CA SER A 256 -10.87 -5.54 -0.42
C SER A 256 -10.89 -4.30 -1.28
N ARG A 257 -11.86 -4.26 -2.18
CA ARG A 257 -12.04 -3.19 -3.14
C ARG A 257 -13.47 -2.69 -3.08
N ILE A 258 -13.69 -1.48 -3.56
CA ILE A 258 -15.02 -0.87 -3.63
C ILE A 258 -15.43 -0.80 -5.09
N PHE A 259 -16.61 -1.29 -5.43
CA PHE A 259 -17.29 -0.92 -6.66
C PHE A 259 -18.19 0.28 -6.41
N ILE A 260 -18.22 1.24 -7.34
CA ILE A 260 -19.19 2.32 -7.34
C ILE A 260 -19.73 2.55 -8.76
N ARG A 261 -20.98 2.99 -8.85
CA ARG A 261 -21.63 3.48 -10.06
C ARG A 261 -22.46 4.70 -9.72
N TRP A 262 -22.66 5.55 -10.71
CA TRP A 262 -23.62 6.63 -10.66
C TRP A 262 -24.45 6.64 -11.94
N VAL A 263 -25.67 7.15 -11.84
CA VAL A 263 -26.55 7.41 -12.98
C VAL A 263 -26.06 8.66 -13.70
N ASP A 264 -25.91 8.56 -15.01
CA ASP A 264 -25.49 9.69 -15.82
C ASP A 264 -26.55 10.81 -15.82
N ASN A 265 -26.21 11.95 -15.21
CA ASN A 265 -27.04 13.15 -15.23
C ASN A 265 -26.46 14.23 -16.16
N TRP A 266 -26.84 14.17 -17.43
CA TRP A 266 -26.34 15.09 -18.46
C TRP A 266 -26.78 16.55 -18.26
N ASN A 267 -27.74 16.84 -17.39
CA ASN A 267 -28.19 18.20 -17.09
C ASN A 267 -27.13 19.04 -16.35
N HIS A 268 -26.09 18.40 -15.80
CA HIS A 268 -24.96 19.10 -15.19
C HIS A 268 -24.03 19.76 -16.22
N PHE A 269 -24.05 19.32 -17.48
CA PHE A 269 -23.27 19.90 -18.56
C PHE A 269 -24.01 21.08 -19.19
N LYS A 270 -23.46 22.27 -19.00
CA LYS A 270 -24.06 23.55 -19.36
C LYS A 270 -23.09 24.38 -20.19
N ASP A 271 -23.63 25.29 -20.99
CA ASP A 271 -22.86 26.35 -21.62
C ASP A 271 -22.54 27.48 -20.62
N ALA A 272 -21.82 28.50 -21.09
CA ALA A 272 -21.45 29.67 -20.29
C ALA A 272 -22.66 30.49 -19.81
N ASP A 273 -23.80 30.38 -20.49
CA ASP A 273 -25.06 31.06 -20.15
C ASP A 273 -25.92 30.23 -19.18
N GLY A 274 -25.49 29.01 -18.83
CA GLY A 274 -26.17 28.11 -17.90
C GLY A 274 -27.22 27.19 -18.54
N ASN A 275 -27.34 27.17 -19.86
CA ASN A 275 -28.25 26.26 -20.57
C ASN A 275 -27.64 24.86 -20.68
N VAL A 276 -28.48 23.82 -20.54
CA VAL A 276 -28.04 22.43 -20.69
C VAL A 276 -27.56 22.18 -22.13
N LEU A 277 -26.38 21.57 -22.27
CA LEU A 277 -25.81 21.22 -23.55
C LEU A 277 -26.60 20.09 -24.22
N SER A 278 -26.84 20.21 -25.52
CA SER A 278 -27.34 19.10 -26.33
C SER A 278 -26.30 17.98 -26.42
N GLU A 279 -26.72 16.75 -26.70
CA GLU A 279 -25.81 15.61 -26.78
C GLU A 279 -24.61 15.83 -27.73
N PRO A 280 -24.78 16.36 -28.97
CA PRO A 280 -23.63 16.62 -29.84
C PRO A 280 -22.64 17.63 -29.25
N ARG A 281 -23.13 18.66 -28.55
CA ARG A 281 -22.30 19.66 -27.87
C ARG A 281 -21.61 19.07 -26.65
N ARG A 282 -22.33 18.31 -25.83
CA ARG A 282 -21.79 17.60 -24.67
C ARG A 282 -20.60 16.71 -25.07
N LYS A 283 -20.71 15.97 -26.19
CA LYS A 283 -19.62 15.11 -26.67
C LYS A 283 -18.34 15.85 -27.08
N GLN A 284 -18.43 17.18 -27.28
CA GLN A 284 -17.29 18.06 -27.61
C GLN A 284 -16.71 18.77 -26.39
N VAL A 285 -17.26 18.52 -25.19
CA VAL A 285 -16.72 19.07 -23.94
C VAL A 285 -15.34 18.48 -23.66
N THR A 286 -14.44 19.35 -23.22
CA THR A 286 -13.15 18.94 -22.66
C THR A 286 -13.27 18.79 -21.14
N ILE A 287 -13.01 17.60 -20.63
CA ILE A 287 -12.93 17.34 -19.19
C ILE A 287 -11.52 17.72 -18.73
N ASN A 288 -11.43 18.83 -17.98
CA ASN A 288 -10.16 19.32 -17.46
C ASN A 288 -9.74 18.52 -16.23
N LYS A 289 -10.72 18.13 -15.40
CA LYS A 289 -10.51 17.29 -14.22
C LYS A 289 -11.82 16.61 -13.83
N ALA A 290 -11.76 15.35 -13.44
CA ALA A 290 -12.86 14.67 -12.76
C ALA A 290 -12.33 13.86 -11.57
N GLU A 291 -12.98 13.99 -10.43
CA GLU A 291 -12.59 13.36 -9.17
C GLU A 291 -13.81 12.71 -8.50
N LEU A 292 -13.60 11.50 -7.97
CA LEU A 292 -14.46 10.93 -6.95
C LEU A 292 -13.92 11.33 -5.60
N ILE A 293 -14.76 11.93 -4.77
CA ILE A 293 -14.40 12.43 -3.44
C ILE A 293 -15.12 11.57 -2.41
N PHE A 294 -14.35 10.94 -1.54
CA PHE A 294 -14.85 10.11 -0.46
C PHE A 294 -14.49 10.72 0.89
N HIS A 295 -15.31 10.43 1.90
CA HIS A 295 -15.07 10.82 3.28
C HIS A 295 -14.64 9.59 4.07
N THR A 296 -13.54 9.72 4.80
CA THR A 296 -12.99 8.61 5.59
C THR A 296 -13.67 8.56 6.96
N LYS A 297 -14.00 7.36 7.43
CA LYS A 297 -14.26 7.14 8.85
C LYS A 297 -12.94 7.24 9.64
N SER A 298 -13.03 7.35 10.97
CA SER A 298 -11.84 7.42 11.83
C SER A 298 -10.95 6.21 11.59
N ASN A 299 -9.65 6.45 11.36
CA ASN A 299 -8.71 5.41 10.98
C ASN A 299 -7.41 5.48 11.81
N PRO A 300 -7.23 4.56 12.78
CA PRO A 300 -6.06 4.59 13.66
C PRO A 300 -4.75 4.24 12.95
N TYR A 301 -4.79 3.52 11.82
CA TYR A 301 -3.58 3.05 11.14
C TYR A 301 -2.93 4.16 10.29
N TYR A 302 -3.70 4.98 9.61
CA TYR A 302 -3.17 6.01 8.71
C TYR A 302 -3.19 7.43 9.31
N GLY A 303 -4.06 7.71 10.28
CA GLY A 303 -4.20 9.05 10.85
C GLY A 303 -4.45 10.15 9.79
N ASP A 304 -4.14 11.40 10.13
CA ASP A 304 -4.50 12.56 9.29
C ASP A 304 -3.49 12.93 8.20
N LEU A 305 -2.26 12.37 8.24
CA LEU A 305 -1.13 12.81 7.39
C LEU A 305 -0.49 11.67 6.58
N THR A 306 -0.93 10.42 6.73
CA THR A 306 -0.37 9.32 5.93
C THR A 306 -1.03 9.31 4.55
N PRO A 307 -0.26 9.39 3.45
CA PRO A 307 -0.80 9.28 2.11
C PRO A 307 -1.33 7.86 1.86
N TYR A 308 -2.46 7.77 1.17
CA TYR A 308 -2.98 6.52 0.65
C TYR A 308 -2.69 6.46 -0.84
N SER A 309 -2.39 5.26 -1.33
CA SER A 309 -2.17 5.06 -2.75
C SER A 309 -3.30 4.18 -3.25
N ILE A 310 -4.22 4.78 -4.00
CA ILE A 310 -5.44 4.13 -4.48
C ILE A 310 -5.64 4.43 -5.96
N LYS A 311 -6.16 3.46 -6.69
CA LYS A 311 -6.46 3.59 -8.11
C LYS A 311 -7.93 3.36 -8.38
N ALA A 312 -8.37 3.87 -9.53
CA ALA A 312 -9.64 3.51 -10.13
C ALA A 312 -9.40 2.67 -11.39
N ALA A 313 -10.18 1.61 -11.53
CA ALA A 313 -10.32 0.84 -12.75
C ALA A 313 -11.77 0.91 -13.22
N MET A 314 -12.00 1.01 -14.52
CA MET A 314 -13.35 1.00 -15.09
C MET A 314 -13.78 -0.43 -15.33
N VAL A 315 -15.01 -0.78 -14.96
CA VAL A 315 -15.55 -2.12 -15.21
C VAL A 315 -15.96 -2.25 -16.68
N SER A 316 -15.71 -3.42 -17.26
CA SER A 316 -15.96 -3.68 -18.68
C SER A 316 -17.44 -3.93 -18.97
N ASP A 317 -18.14 -4.59 -18.05
CA ASP A 317 -19.56 -4.98 -18.18
C ASP A 317 -20.45 -4.34 -17.11
N SER A 318 -21.74 -4.25 -17.39
CA SER A 318 -22.72 -3.70 -16.46
C SER A 318 -22.88 -4.57 -15.22
N ILE A 319 -22.80 -3.95 -14.04
CA ILE A 319 -23.03 -4.58 -12.75
C ILE A 319 -24.33 -4.02 -12.16
N ASP A 320 -25.27 -4.89 -11.80
CA ASP A 320 -26.58 -4.50 -11.28
C ASP A 320 -26.83 -4.93 -9.84
N THR A 321 -25.99 -5.80 -9.29
CA THR A 321 -26.07 -6.30 -7.92
C THR A 321 -24.67 -6.43 -7.31
N ALA A 322 -24.58 -6.42 -5.99
CA ALA A 322 -23.32 -6.63 -5.31
C ALA A 322 -22.74 -8.01 -5.61
N MET A 323 -21.48 -8.06 -6.05
CA MET A 323 -20.80 -9.28 -6.48
C MET A 323 -19.28 -9.12 -6.46
N HIS A 324 -18.56 -10.23 -6.50
CA HIS A 324 -17.12 -10.19 -6.78
C HIS A 324 -16.87 -9.79 -8.25
N ILE A 325 -15.94 -8.87 -8.49
CA ILE A 325 -15.53 -8.43 -9.83
C ILE A 325 -14.11 -8.94 -10.09
N ALA A 326 -13.90 -9.70 -11.17
CA ALA A 326 -12.61 -10.28 -11.49
C ALA A 326 -11.64 -9.25 -12.09
N ASP A 327 -10.33 -9.48 -11.91
CA ASP A 327 -9.28 -8.60 -12.45
C ASP A 327 -9.34 -8.43 -13.97
N GLU A 328 -9.76 -9.47 -14.69
CA GLU A 328 -9.89 -9.46 -16.14
C GLU A 328 -11.06 -8.60 -16.65
N ASP A 329 -12.06 -8.34 -15.81
CA ASP A 329 -13.22 -7.51 -16.15
C ASP A 329 -12.94 -6.01 -15.96
N MET A 330 -11.71 -5.64 -15.56
CA MET A 330 -11.36 -4.28 -15.19
C MET A 330 -10.30 -3.67 -16.12
N ASN A 331 -10.54 -2.42 -16.51
CA ASN A 331 -9.61 -1.62 -17.30
C ASN A 331 -8.97 -0.54 -16.41
N GLU A 332 -7.74 -0.77 -15.97
CA GLU A 332 -6.99 0.21 -15.17
C GLU A 332 -6.67 1.49 -15.95
N SER A 333 -6.68 2.62 -15.24
CA SER A 333 -6.07 3.85 -15.75
C SER A 333 -4.55 3.71 -15.83
N ILE A 334 -3.97 4.16 -16.94
CA ILE A 334 -2.51 4.22 -17.12
C ILE A 334 -1.86 5.18 -16.12
N LEU A 335 -2.61 6.19 -15.64
CA LEU A 335 -2.13 7.13 -14.63
C LEU A 335 -2.48 6.59 -13.25
N GLY A 336 -1.46 6.25 -12.47
CA GLY A 336 -1.61 5.92 -11.06
C GLY A 336 -2.00 7.17 -10.26
N ASN A 337 -3.07 7.06 -9.49
CA ASN A 337 -3.48 8.12 -8.58
C ASN A 337 -2.86 7.85 -7.22
N ILE A 338 -2.20 8.85 -6.64
CA ILE A 338 -1.82 8.83 -5.24
C ILE A 338 -2.74 9.83 -4.56
N SER A 339 -3.61 9.33 -3.68
CA SER A 339 -4.61 10.14 -3.01
C SER A 339 -4.21 10.32 -1.55
N VAL A 340 -3.70 11.50 -1.22
CA VAL A 340 -3.40 11.82 0.18
C VAL A 340 -4.71 12.07 0.91
N VAL A 341 -4.93 11.40 2.05
CA VAL A 341 -5.99 11.80 2.98
C VAL A 341 -5.64 13.20 3.46
N LYS A 342 -6.52 14.15 3.16
CA LYS A 342 -6.43 15.50 3.67
C LYS A 342 -7.77 15.89 4.25
N ASP A 343 -7.77 16.32 5.51
CA ASP A 343 -8.96 16.78 6.22
C ASP A 343 -10.09 15.72 6.22
N GLY A 344 -9.73 14.42 6.34
CA GLY A 344 -10.69 13.31 6.34
C GLY A 344 -11.31 13.01 4.96
N THR A 345 -10.70 13.47 3.87
CA THR A 345 -11.18 13.24 2.50
C THR A 345 -10.15 12.56 1.63
N ILE A 346 -10.64 11.72 0.72
CA ILE A 346 -9.87 11.00 -0.29
C ILE A 346 -10.40 11.41 -1.66
N ARG A 347 -9.49 11.66 -2.61
CA ARG A 347 -9.86 12.09 -3.97
C ARG A 347 -9.23 11.17 -5.00
N VAL A 348 -10.05 10.50 -5.81
CA VAL A 348 -9.60 9.60 -6.87
C VAL A 348 -9.81 10.27 -8.22
N ASP A 349 -8.76 10.43 -9.00
CA ASP A 349 -8.85 11.04 -10.34
C ASP A 349 -9.44 10.04 -11.35
N ILE A 350 -10.50 10.45 -12.03
CA ILE A 350 -11.18 9.68 -13.08
C ILE A 350 -11.28 10.49 -14.38
N THR A 351 -10.46 11.52 -14.56
CA THR A 351 -10.51 12.48 -15.68
C THR A 351 -10.55 11.79 -17.05
N ALA A 352 -9.64 10.83 -17.29
CA ALA A 352 -9.56 10.13 -18.56
C ALA A 352 -10.80 9.26 -18.85
N PHE A 353 -11.37 8.65 -17.80
CA PHE A 353 -12.58 7.84 -17.91
C PHE A 353 -13.81 8.72 -18.16
N MET A 354 -13.97 9.80 -17.38
CA MET A 354 -15.04 10.78 -17.56
C MET A 354 -15.01 11.41 -18.95
N GLN A 355 -13.83 11.72 -19.49
CA GLN A 355 -13.71 12.20 -20.87
C GLN A 355 -14.25 11.21 -21.89
N GLY A 356 -13.99 9.90 -21.70
CA GLY A 356 -14.51 8.82 -22.56
C GLY A 356 -16.02 8.60 -22.42
N ILE A 357 -16.55 8.73 -21.20
CA ILE A 357 -18.00 8.65 -20.94
C ILE A 357 -18.73 9.83 -21.61
N VAL A 358 -18.23 11.05 -21.40
CA VAL A 358 -18.88 12.26 -21.90
C VAL A 358 -18.87 12.34 -23.43
N ASN A 359 -17.81 11.89 -24.08
CA ASN A 359 -17.74 11.84 -25.55
C ASN A 359 -18.43 10.62 -26.18
N GLY A 360 -18.97 9.71 -25.35
CA GLY A 360 -19.66 8.49 -25.79
C GLY A 360 -18.75 7.43 -26.41
N LYS A 361 -17.46 7.43 -26.08
CA LYS A 361 -16.53 6.35 -26.45
C LYS A 361 -16.48 5.22 -25.42
N LYS A 362 -17.01 5.46 -24.22
CA LYS A 362 -17.10 4.50 -23.12
C LYS A 362 -18.47 4.61 -22.47
N ASP A 363 -19.00 3.48 -22.05
CA ASP A 363 -20.21 3.43 -21.24
C ASP A 363 -19.84 3.52 -19.75
N ASN A 364 -20.74 4.08 -18.94
CA ASN A 364 -20.56 4.17 -17.50
C ASN A 364 -21.03 2.89 -16.81
N HIS A 365 -20.17 1.86 -16.80
CA HIS A 365 -20.43 0.61 -16.08
C HIS A 365 -19.96 0.65 -14.61
N GLY A 366 -19.52 1.81 -14.14
CA GLY A 366 -18.96 1.98 -12.81
C GLY A 366 -17.45 1.73 -12.73
N PHE A 367 -16.94 1.87 -11.52
CA PHE A 367 -15.52 1.90 -11.19
C PHE A 367 -15.23 1.01 -10.01
N VAL A 368 -14.11 0.30 -10.07
CA VAL A 368 -13.50 -0.34 -8.92
C VAL A 368 -12.40 0.55 -8.39
N ILE A 369 -12.49 0.87 -7.10
CA ILE A 369 -11.49 1.61 -6.33
C ILE A 369 -10.72 0.63 -5.45
N HIS A 370 -9.40 0.63 -5.57
CA HIS A 370 -8.55 -0.32 -4.85
C HIS A 370 -7.22 0.28 -4.44
N SER A 371 -6.57 -0.35 -3.47
CA SER A 371 -5.27 0.08 -2.98
C SER A 371 -4.15 -0.44 -3.89
N THR A 372 -3.09 0.35 -4.06
CA THR A 372 -1.85 -0.14 -4.71
C THR A 372 -0.91 -0.79 -3.70
N GLN A 373 -1.33 -0.93 -2.44
CA GLN A 373 -0.56 -1.47 -1.34
C GLN A 373 -1.17 -2.77 -0.81
N GLU A 374 -2.07 -3.40 -1.59
CA GLU A 374 -2.56 -4.76 -1.30
C GLU A 374 -1.37 -5.67 -0.98
N MET A 375 -1.52 -6.45 0.09
CA MET A 375 -0.51 -7.33 0.66
C MET A 375 0.77 -6.65 1.18
N ASN A 376 0.93 -5.33 1.15
CA ASN A 376 2.16 -4.68 1.59
C ASN A 376 2.09 -4.07 3.00
N ASN A 377 0.92 -4.03 3.64
CA ASN A 377 0.76 -3.47 5.00
C ASN A 377 -0.59 -3.86 5.66
N PHE A 378 -0.77 -3.50 6.94
CA PHE A 378 -1.98 -3.78 7.73
C PHE A 378 -3.12 -2.75 7.55
N GLY A 379 -2.95 -1.81 6.62
CA GLY A 379 -3.89 -0.73 6.41
C GLY A 379 -5.27 -1.20 5.96
N ILE A 380 -6.29 -0.68 6.62
CA ILE A 380 -7.70 -0.82 6.26
C ILE A 380 -8.28 0.58 6.21
N LEU A 381 -9.06 0.90 5.20
CA LEU A 381 -9.69 2.19 4.99
C LEU A 381 -11.20 2.01 4.90
N GLU A 382 -11.93 2.59 5.84
CA GLU A 382 -13.38 2.65 5.79
C GLU A 382 -13.84 4.03 5.31
N LEU A 383 -14.80 4.04 4.39
CA LEU A 383 -15.39 5.23 3.80
C LEU A 383 -16.87 5.34 4.18
N GLU A 384 -17.37 6.57 4.24
CA GLU A 384 -18.80 6.84 4.40
C GLU A 384 -19.55 6.36 3.15
N HIS A 385 -20.62 5.59 3.32
CA HIS A 385 -21.41 5.01 2.22
C HIS A 385 -22.52 5.99 1.78
N PHE A 386 -22.84 6.06 0.49
CA PHE A 386 -23.82 7.03 -0.02
C PHE A 386 -25.23 6.91 0.58
N LEU A 387 -25.64 5.70 1.00
CA LEU A 387 -26.96 5.45 1.62
C LEU A 387 -27.08 5.93 3.07
N ASN A 388 -25.97 5.93 3.82
CA ASN A 388 -26.01 6.13 5.28
C ASN A 388 -25.00 7.17 5.78
N ALA A 389 -24.32 7.89 4.88
CA ALA A 389 -23.36 8.92 5.22
C ALA A 389 -24.00 10.02 6.09
N PRO A 390 -23.29 10.52 7.11
CA PRO A 390 -23.69 11.71 7.84
C PRO A 390 -23.90 12.92 6.93
N GLU A 391 -24.65 13.92 7.41
CA GLU A 391 -24.89 15.16 6.68
C GLU A 391 -23.55 15.81 6.25
N GLY A 392 -23.45 16.17 4.96
CA GLY A 392 -22.25 16.78 4.39
C GLY A 392 -21.07 15.82 4.19
N LYS A 393 -21.27 14.50 4.35
CA LYS A 393 -20.24 13.47 4.12
C LYS A 393 -20.59 12.45 3.04
N LYS A 394 -21.64 12.72 2.24
CA LYS A 394 -21.92 11.89 1.07
C LYS A 394 -20.72 11.91 0.11
N PRO A 395 -20.40 10.79 -0.54
CA PRO A 395 -19.41 10.78 -1.60
C PRO A 395 -19.85 11.70 -2.74
N GLN A 396 -18.88 12.25 -3.45
CA GLN A 396 -19.13 13.30 -4.45
C GLN A 396 -18.43 12.98 -5.76
N LEU A 397 -19.13 13.17 -6.88
CA LEU A 397 -18.53 13.31 -8.20
C LEU A 397 -18.29 14.79 -8.48
N ARG A 398 -17.03 15.19 -8.62
CA ARG A 398 -16.65 16.56 -8.97
C ARG A 398 -16.04 16.61 -10.36
N VAL A 399 -16.61 17.42 -11.24
CA VAL A 399 -16.14 17.57 -12.63
C VAL A 399 -15.89 19.04 -12.94
N ILE A 400 -14.70 19.31 -13.49
CA ILE A 400 -14.28 20.59 -14.05
C ILE A 400 -14.14 20.40 -15.55
N TYR A 401 -14.89 21.17 -16.34
CA TYR A 401 -14.91 21.02 -17.79
C TYR A 401 -14.97 22.37 -18.51
N THR A 402 -14.56 22.36 -19.78
CA THR A 402 -14.68 23.51 -20.68
C THR A 402 -15.73 23.18 -21.73
N PRO A 403 -16.84 23.94 -21.82
CA PRO A 403 -17.84 23.74 -22.87
C PRO A 403 -17.24 24.03 -24.26
N PRO A 404 -17.77 23.41 -25.33
CA PRO A 404 -17.27 23.64 -26.68
C PRO A 404 -17.48 25.09 -27.12
N PHE A 405 -16.45 25.68 -27.73
CA PHE A 405 -16.57 26.97 -28.42
C PHE A 405 -17.49 26.84 -29.64
N LEU A 406 -18.33 27.85 -29.85
CA LEU A 406 -19.13 28.02 -31.05
C LEU A 406 -18.26 28.11 -32.31
#